data_AF-A0A967I3V2-F1
#
_entry.id   AF-A0A967I3V2-F1
#
_cell.length_a   1.000
_cell.length_b   1.000
_cell.length_c   1.000
_cell.angle_alpha   90.00
_cell.angle_beta   90.00
_cell.angle_gamma   90.00
#
_symmetry.space_group_name_H-M   'P 1'
#
loop_
_entity.id
_entity.type
_entity.pdbx_description
1 polymer ?
#
loop_
_entity_poly.entity_id
_entity_poly.type
_entity_poly.pdbx_seq_one_letter_code
_entity_poly.pdbx_strand_id
1 'polypeptide(L)' 'MKRRKKKSGIYLLLKKYRTMFRIPENQNHYSGEDYRKAERMFLKHALEQRRIEMQNDLFK' A
#
# COMPACT_ATOMS: atom_id res chain seq x y z
N MET A 1 -4.18 16.23 27.77
CA MET A 1 -3.80 16.52 26.37
C MET A 1 -3.36 15.23 25.69
N LYS A 2 -4.18 14.63 24.80
CA LYS A 2 -3.85 13.36 24.14
C LYS A 2 -2.65 13.56 23.19
N ARG A 3 -1.49 12.96 23.50
CA ARG A 3 -0.32 12.91 22.59
C ARG A 3 -0.77 12.31 21.26
N ARG A 4 -0.90 13.13 20.20
CA ARG A 4 -1.09 12.65 18.84
C ARG A 4 0.15 11.82 18.48
N LYS A 5 0.06 10.48 18.55
CA LYS A 5 1.13 9.58 18.08
C LYS A 5 1.46 9.99 16.64
N LYS A 6 2.68 10.51 16.41
CA LYS A 6 3.17 10.79 15.05
C LYS A 6 3.04 9.50 14.26
N LYS A 7 2.26 9.52 13.18
CA LYS A 7 2.10 8.38 12.28
C LYS A 7 3.47 8.10 11.67
N SER A 8 3.97 6.87 11.83
CA SER A 8 5.27 6.47 11.31
C SER A 8 5.32 6.57 9.78
N GLY A 9 6.52 6.69 9.21
CA GLY A 9 6.71 6.72 7.75
C GLY A 9 6.10 5.50 7.06
N ILE A 10 6.23 4.31 7.66
CA ILE A 10 5.60 3.09 7.15
C ILE A 10 4.06 3.17 7.14
N TYR A 11 3.44 3.81 8.14
CA TYR A 11 2.00 4.00 8.15
C TYR A 11 1.55 4.91 7.00
N LEU A 12 2.29 6.00 6.74
CA LEU A 12 1.98 6.92 5.64
C LEU A 12 2.15 6.25 4.28
N LEU A 13 3.18 5.42 4.13
CA LEU A 13 3.42 4.63 2.92
C LEU A 13 2.30 3.62 2.65
N LEU A 14 1.91 2.85 3.67
CA LEU A 14 0.78 1.92 3.57
C LEU A 14 -0.52 2.65 3.27
N LYS A 15 -0.75 3.83 3.86
CA LYS A 15 -1.93 4.66 3.57
C LYS A 15 -1.95 5.06 2.10
N LYS A 16 -0.82 5.52 1.54
CA LYS A 16 -0.69 5.91 0.13
C LYS A 16 -1.11 4.75 -0.80
N TYR A 17 -0.52 3.57 -0.61
CA TYR A 17 -0.84 2.43 -1.47
C TYR A 17 -2.27 1.91 -1.29
N ARG A 18 -2.81 1.90 -0.07
CA ARG A 18 -4.23 1.56 0.14
C ARG A 18 -5.16 2.52 -0.58
N THR A 19 -4.87 3.83 -0.55
CA THR A 19 -5.65 4.83 -1.28
C THR A 19 -5.58 4.58 -2.79
N MET A 20 -4.42 4.20 -3.34
CA MET A 20 -4.30 3.84 -4.76
C MET A 20 -5.11 2.60 -5.14
N PHE A 21 -5.18 1.59 -4.26
CA PHE A 21 -5.96 0.38 -4.52
C PHE A 21 -7.47 0.60 -4.42
N ARG A 22 -7.93 1.51 -3.55
CA ARG A 22 -9.34 1.78 -3.25
C ARG A 22 -10.04 2.65 -4.30
N ILE A 23 -9.89 2.30 -5.58
CA ILE A 23 -10.64 2.90 -6.69
C ILE A 23 -12.00 2.19 -6.88
N PRO A 24 -13.00 2.85 -7.48
CA PRO A 24 -14.32 2.26 -7.73
C PRO A 24 -14.24 0.92 -8.46
N GLU A 25 -13.35 0.80 -9.45
CA GLU A 25 -13.15 -0.43 -10.23
C GLU A 25 -12.88 -1.65 -9.35
N ASN A 26 -11.94 -1.52 -8.40
CA ASN A 26 -11.60 -2.60 -7.48
C ASN A 26 -12.69 -2.83 -6.44
N GLN A 27 -13.46 -1.82 -6.06
CA GLN A 27 -14.55 -1.96 -5.09
C GLN A 27 -15.76 -2.70 -5.69
N ASN A 28 -15.99 -2.55 -6.99
CA ASN A 28 -17.14 -3.14 -7.68
C ASN A 28 -16.83 -4.52 -8.29
N HIS A 29 -15.55 -4.88 -8.47
CA HIS A 29 -15.17 -6.15 -9.09
C HIS A 29 -15.01 -7.32 -8.14
N TYR A 30 -14.68 -7.09 -6.86
CA TYR A 30 -14.37 -8.16 -5.93
C TYR A 30 -15.48 -8.37 -4.90
N SER A 31 -15.71 -9.63 -4.53
CA SER A 31 -16.42 -9.96 -3.29
C SER A 31 -15.66 -9.41 -2.07
N GLY A 32 -16.29 -9.30 -0.90
CA GLY A 32 -15.63 -8.76 0.28
C GLY A 32 -14.36 -9.51 0.72
N GLU A 33 -14.33 -10.83 0.52
CA GLU A 33 -13.14 -11.65 0.81
C GLU A 33 -12.06 -11.49 -0.27
N ASP A 34 -12.46 -11.55 -1.54
CA ASP A 34 -11.55 -11.37 -2.67
C ASP A 34 -10.93 -9.97 -2.66
N TYR A 35 -11.69 -8.96 -2.26
CA TYR A 35 -11.21 -7.59 -2.13
C TYR A 35 -10.06 -7.50 -1.13
N ARG A 36 -10.21 -8.15 0.03
CA ARG A 36 -9.15 -8.19 1.06
C ARG A 36 -7.94 -8.99 0.60
N LYS A 37 -8.14 -10.06 -0.17
CA LYS A 37 -7.05 -10.84 -0.76
C LYS A 37 -6.30 -10.01 -1.81
N ALA A 38 -7.01 -9.35 -2.70
CA ALA A 38 -6.47 -8.47 -3.73
C ALA A 38 -5.75 -7.25 -3.13
N GLU A 39 -6.32 -6.58 -2.12
CA GLU A 39 -5.65 -5.46 -1.43
C GLU A 39 -4.32 -5.90 -0.81
N ARG A 40 -4.27 -7.09 -0.18
CA ARG A 40 -3.02 -7.64 0.38
C ARG A 40 -1.98 -7.95 -0.69
N MET A 41 -2.38 -8.56 -1.81
CA MET A 41 -1.48 -8.87 -2.93
C MET A 41 -0.94 -7.59 -3.56
N PHE A 42 -1.81 -6.61 -3.82
CA PHE A 42 -1.41 -5.30 -4.32
C PHE A 42 -0.36 -4.63 -3.41
N LEU A 43 -0.62 -4.58 -2.09
CA LEU A 43 0.32 -3.97 -1.14
C LEU A 43 1.67 -4.68 -1.13
N LYS A 44 1.68 -6.03 -1.20
CA LYS A 44 2.92 -6.81 -1.27
C LYS A 44 3.73 -6.43 -2.52
N HIS A 45 3.09 -6.43 -3.70
CA HIS A 45 3.78 -6.12 -4.95
C HIS A 45 4.24 -4.66 -5.02
N ALA A 46 3.43 -3.70 -4.56
CA ALA A 46 3.81 -2.29 -4.55
C ALA A 46 5.02 -2.00 -3.65
N LEU A 47 5.10 -2.65 -2.48
CA LEU A 47 6.25 -2.51 -1.59
C LEU A 47 7.50 -3.18 -2.15
N GLU A 48 7.36 -4.35 -2.77
CA GLU A 48 8.48 -5.07 -3.40
C GLU A 48 9.05 -4.29 -4.60
N GLN A 49 8.18 -3.76 -5.46
CA GLN A 49 8.57 -2.91 -6.59
C GLN A 49 9.34 -1.68 -6.10
N ARG A 50 8.84 -1.00 -5.06
CA ARG A 50 9.56 0.14 -4.45
C ARG A 50 10.93 -0.26 -3.91
N ARG A 51 11.06 -1.45 -3.30
CA ARG A 51 12.34 -1.97 -2.80
C ARG A 51 13.33 -2.17 -3.95
N ILE A 52 12.88 -2.75 -5.06
CA ILE A 52 13.69 -2.96 -6.27
C ILE A 52 14.13 -1.63 -6.88
N GLU A 53 13.22 -0.66 -7.02
CA GLU A 53 13.54 0.69 -7.53
C GLU A 53 14.60 1.38 -6.67
N MET A 54 14.42 1.36 -5.34
CA MET A 54 15.41 1.91 -4.41
C MET A 54 16.77 1.20 -4.52
N GLN A 55 16.78 -0.12 -4.69
CA GLN A 55 18.01 -0.89 -4.86
C GLN A 55 18.71 -0.50 -6.17
N ASN A 56 17.96 -0.40 -7.28
CA ASN A 56 18.51 -0.02 -8.57
C ASN A 56 19.10 1.40 -8.54
N ASP A 57 18.45 2.34 -7.86
CA ASP A 57 18.94 3.71 -7.73
C ASP A 57 20.21 3.82 -6.86
N LEU A 58 20.46 2.86 -5.97
CA LEU A 58 21.68 2.79 -5.15
C LEU A 58 22.89 2.23 -5.92
N PHE A 59 22.67 1.52 -7.02
CA PHE A 59 23.71 0.87 -7.83
C PHE A 59 23.84 1.46 -9.25
N LYS A 60 23.22 2.62 -9.50
CA LYS A 60 23.47 3.47 -10.68
C LYS A 60 24.59 4.46 -10.39
#